data_AF-A0A497BR69-F1
#
_entry.id   AF-A0A497BR69-F1
#
_cell.length_a   1.000
_cell.length_b   1.000
_cell.length_c   1.000
_cell.angle_alpha   90.00
_cell.angle_beta   90.00
_cell.angle_gamma   90.00
#
_symmetry.space_group_name_H-M   'P 1'
#
loop_
_entity.id
_entity.type
_entity.pdbx_description
1 polymer ?
#
loop_
_entity_poly.entity_id
_entity_poly.type
_entity_poly.pdbx_seq_one_letter_code
_entity_poly.pdbx_strand_id
1 'polypeptide(L)'
;MDWQVFEIVYPGTWLCSEDEEWAWRVSHLFYYLESDLADAAVSLNLFESARQVRHEQLKAGWLVHEYQARLESIHAHSYLYAVDAFGKMLDVLCQEDHISEQVRTERERFHQAFPNLRDIRNSALHVEDRARGLDRKRKPIEPKPISNRMIEAPSGGVLVLSGLNVNRIGYTLADGSYAEIALSYKNTATVANVFQNVLNAFQWEGPERHVPHRP
;
A
#
# COMPACT_ATOMS: atom_id res chain seq x y z
N MET A 1 8.04 0.05 21.72
CA MET A 1 7.62 0.84 20.56
C MET A 1 6.11 0.86 20.58
N ASP A 2 5.52 2.04 20.66
CA ASP A 2 4.07 2.18 20.62
C ASP A 2 3.63 2.00 19.16
N TRP A 3 2.79 1.00 18.91
CA TRP A 3 2.26 0.77 17.57
C TRP A 3 1.26 1.86 17.21
N GLN A 4 1.39 2.43 16.03
CA GLN A 4 0.34 3.26 15.49
C GLN A 4 -0.83 2.36 15.08
N VAL A 5 -1.98 2.58 15.72
CA VAL A 5 -3.24 1.94 15.39
C VAL A 5 -4.06 2.86 14.49
N PHE A 6 -4.70 2.29 13.48
CA PHE A 6 -5.64 2.95 12.59
C PHE A 6 -7.02 2.38 12.88
N GLU A 7 -7.81 3.10 13.66
CA GLU A 7 -9.14 2.66 14.06
C GLU A 7 -10.14 2.90 12.93
N ILE A 8 -11.00 1.92 12.69
CA ILE A 8 -12.14 1.97 11.77
C ILE A 8 -13.40 1.67 12.57
N VAL A 9 -14.45 2.43 12.30
CA VAL A 9 -15.77 2.28 12.91
C VAL A 9 -16.76 1.89 11.83
N TYR A 10 -17.27 0.67 11.92
CA TYR A 10 -18.43 0.24 11.14
C TYR A 10 -19.68 0.84 11.79
N PRO A 11 -20.49 1.63 11.04
CA PRO A 11 -21.70 2.27 11.59
C PRO A 11 -22.76 1.30 12.11
N GLY A 12 -22.70 0.03 11.70
CA GLY A 12 -23.50 -1.05 12.26
C GLY A 12 -22.88 -2.41 11.95
N THR A 13 -23.57 -3.48 12.34
CA THR A 13 -23.08 -4.85 12.15
C THR A 13 -23.48 -5.42 10.80
N TRP A 14 -24.65 -5.02 10.28
CA TRP A 14 -25.24 -5.56 9.07
C TRP A 14 -25.51 -4.45 8.06
N LEU A 15 -25.31 -4.73 6.77
CA LEU A 15 -25.71 -3.82 5.71
C LEU A 15 -27.23 -3.88 5.49
N CYS A 16 -27.86 -2.72 5.42
CA CYS A 16 -29.28 -2.61 5.05
C CYS A 16 -29.42 -2.79 3.53
N SER A 17 -30.04 -3.89 3.10
CA SER A 17 -30.41 -4.12 1.70
C SER A 17 -31.57 -5.12 1.63
N GLU A 18 -32.46 -4.94 0.67
CA GLU A 18 -33.47 -5.96 0.32
C GLU A 18 -32.84 -7.13 -0.46
N ASP A 19 -31.69 -6.91 -1.10
CA ASP A 19 -30.90 -7.94 -1.78
C ASP A 19 -29.82 -8.47 -0.81
N GLU A 20 -30.09 -9.63 -0.21
CA GLU A 20 -29.19 -10.31 0.73
C GLU A 20 -27.89 -10.78 0.06
N GLU A 21 -27.95 -11.19 -1.22
CA GLU A 21 -26.77 -11.67 -1.94
C GLU A 21 -25.80 -10.52 -2.22
N TRP A 22 -26.34 -9.38 -2.66
CA TRP A 22 -25.57 -8.14 -2.81
C TRP A 22 -24.96 -7.69 -1.49
N ALA A 23 -25.74 -7.67 -0.40
CA ALA A 23 -25.23 -7.30 0.92
C ALA A 23 -24.09 -8.20 1.37
N TRP A 24 -24.19 -9.51 1.11
CA TRP A 24 -23.13 -10.46 1.39
C TRP A 24 -21.87 -10.20 0.57
N ARG A 25 -21.99 -10.00 -0.75
CA ARG A 25 -20.84 -9.70 -1.62
C ARG A 25 -20.13 -8.42 -1.21
N VAL A 26 -20.87 -7.34 -0.94
CA VAL A 26 -20.30 -6.07 -0.48
C VAL A 26 -19.63 -6.21 0.89
N SER A 27 -20.26 -6.91 1.83
CA SER A 27 -19.67 -7.20 3.15
C SER A 27 -18.35 -7.98 3.03
N HIS A 28 -18.28 -8.92 2.09
CA HIS A 28 -17.06 -9.68 1.80
C HIS A 28 -15.93 -8.80 1.25
N LEU A 29 -16.27 -7.81 0.41
CA LEU A 29 -15.30 -6.81 -0.07
C LEU A 29 -14.81 -5.91 1.07
N PHE A 30 -15.67 -5.51 2.01
CA PHE A 30 -15.23 -4.77 3.20
C PHE A 30 -14.26 -5.58 4.06
N TYR A 31 -14.47 -6.88 4.21
CA TYR A 31 -13.53 -7.74 4.93
C TYR A 31 -12.13 -7.70 4.31
N TYR A 32 -12.03 -7.77 2.98
CA TYR A 32 -10.72 -7.66 2.32
C TYR A 32 -10.11 -6.27 2.42
N LEU A 33 -10.90 -5.20 2.27
CA LEU A 33 -10.43 -3.82 2.49
C LEU A 33 -9.91 -3.62 3.92
N GLU A 34 -10.60 -4.16 4.92
CA GLU A 34 -10.16 -4.16 6.32
C GLU A 34 -8.83 -4.93 6.49
N SER A 35 -8.75 -6.13 5.92
CA SER A 35 -7.54 -6.97 5.96
C SER A 35 -6.33 -6.31 5.29
N ASP A 36 -6.52 -5.72 4.10
CA ASP A 36 -5.45 -5.05 3.37
C ASP A 36 -4.97 -3.78 4.12
N LEU A 37 -5.88 -3.03 4.75
CA LEU A 37 -5.51 -1.92 5.63
C LEU A 37 -4.72 -2.41 6.86
N ALA A 38 -5.16 -3.50 7.49
CA ALA A 38 -4.47 -4.09 8.63
C ALA A 38 -3.05 -4.55 8.25
N ASP A 39 -2.89 -5.23 7.12
CA ASP A 39 -1.59 -5.66 6.60
C ASP A 39 -0.67 -4.48 6.30
N ALA A 40 -1.20 -3.40 5.73
CA ALA A 40 -0.44 -2.16 5.51
C ALA A 40 -0.01 -1.54 6.84
N ALA A 41 -0.91 -1.44 7.83
CA ALA A 41 -0.60 -0.88 9.14
C ALA A 41 0.45 -1.71 9.91
N VAL A 42 0.31 -3.04 9.92
CA VAL A 42 1.28 -3.95 10.55
C VAL A 42 2.63 -3.85 9.84
N SER A 43 2.65 -3.86 8.50
CA SER A 43 3.88 -3.73 7.72
C SER A 43 4.60 -2.42 8.00
N LEU A 44 3.88 -1.30 8.15
CA LEU A 44 4.47 -0.01 8.52
C LEU A 44 5.10 -0.05 9.91
N ASN A 45 4.40 -0.58 10.91
CA ASN A 45 4.91 -0.68 12.27
C ASN A 45 6.16 -1.57 12.35
N LEU A 46 6.15 -2.71 11.66
CA LEU A 46 7.31 -3.61 11.58
C LEU A 46 8.48 -2.98 10.82
N PHE A 47 8.21 -2.22 9.76
CA PHE A 47 9.22 -1.44 9.04
C PHE A 47 9.91 -0.43 9.97
N GLU A 48 9.15 0.40 10.68
CA GLU A 48 9.71 1.38 11.62
C GLU A 48 10.46 0.70 12.78
N SER A 49 9.96 -0.44 13.25
CA SER A 49 10.67 -1.26 14.25
C SER A 49 12.02 -1.76 13.75
N ALA A 50 12.07 -2.34 12.55
CA ALA A 50 13.32 -2.81 11.96
C ALA A 50 14.30 -1.64 11.74
N ARG A 51 13.79 -0.49 11.29
CA ARG A 51 14.59 0.72 11.07
C ARG A 51 15.17 1.28 12.35
N GLN A 52 14.40 1.30 13.43
CA GLN A 52 14.87 1.77 14.73
C GLN A 52 15.98 0.88 15.29
N VAL A 53 15.79 -0.45 15.22
CA VAL A 53 16.82 -1.42 15.65
C VAL A 53 18.13 -1.21 14.88
N ARG A 54 18.04 -1.05 13.54
CA ARG A 54 19.23 -0.77 12.71
C ARG A 54 19.92 0.53 13.13
N HIS A 55 19.14 1.58 13.34
CA HIS A 55 19.67 2.89 13.73
C HIS A 55 20.40 2.85 15.06
N GLU A 56 19.86 2.14 16.04
CA GLU A 56 20.49 1.95 17.35
C GLU A 56 21.80 1.16 17.25
N GLN A 57 21.84 0.11 16.42
CA GLN A 57 23.05 -0.68 16.17
C GLN A 57 24.15 0.14 15.48
N LEU A 58 23.79 0.91 14.44
CA LEU A 58 24.72 1.80 13.76
C LEU A 58 25.30 2.85 14.71
N LYS A 59 24.46 3.46 15.56
CA LYS A 59 24.89 4.41 16.60
C LYS A 59 25.86 3.79 17.60
N ALA A 60 25.65 2.52 17.93
CA ALA A 60 26.54 1.76 18.80
C ALA A 60 27.79 1.21 18.08
N GLY A 61 27.99 1.54 16.80
CA GLY A 61 29.19 1.17 16.02
C GLY A 61 29.16 -0.24 15.43
N TRP A 62 28.02 -0.94 15.47
CA TRP A 62 27.89 -2.27 14.90
C TRP A 62 27.74 -2.21 13.38
N LEU A 63 28.37 -3.16 12.69
CA LEU A 63 28.07 -3.43 11.29
C LEU A 63 26.68 -4.11 11.21
N VAL A 64 25.81 -3.55 10.38
CA VAL A 64 24.46 -4.10 10.17
C VAL A 64 24.58 -5.37 9.34
N HIS A 65 24.02 -6.46 9.86
CA HIS A 65 24.00 -7.73 9.15
C HIS A 65 23.04 -7.65 7.95
N GLU A 66 23.37 -8.29 6.82
CA GLU A 66 22.51 -8.24 5.61
C GLU A 66 21.07 -8.66 5.94
N TYR A 67 20.86 -9.61 6.84
CA TYR A 67 19.51 -10.06 7.21
C TYR A 67 18.71 -8.98 7.95
N GLN A 68 19.36 -8.16 8.79
CA GLN A 68 18.70 -6.97 9.36
C GLN A 68 18.40 -5.98 8.24
N ALA A 69 19.30 -5.87 7.26
CA ALA A 69 19.07 -5.05 6.08
C ALA A 69 17.80 -5.45 5.32
N ARG A 70 17.58 -6.75 5.21
CA ARG A 70 16.44 -7.37 4.54
C ARG A 70 15.12 -7.22 5.29
N LEU A 71 15.10 -7.13 6.62
CA LEU A 71 13.84 -6.97 7.37
C LEU A 71 13.07 -5.72 6.95
N GLU A 72 13.74 -4.57 6.87
CA GLU A 72 13.11 -3.35 6.35
C GLU A 72 12.60 -3.53 4.92
N SER A 73 13.39 -4.17 4.06
CA SER A 73 12.98 -4.43 2.69
C SER A 73 11.72 -5.32 2.64
N ILE A 74 11.67 -6.41 3.41
CA ILE A 74 10.52 -7.33 3.45
C ILE A 74 9.26 -6.58 3.87
N HIS A 75 9.31 -5.84 4.98
CA HIS A 75 8.16 -5.06 5.44
C HIS A 75 7.77 -3.96 4.45
N ALA A 76 8.74 -3.37 3.75
CA ALA A 76 8.47 -2.39 2.71
C ALA A 76 7.71 -2.97 1.51
N HIS A 77 8.04 -4.20 1.09
CA HIS A 77 7.30 -4.89 0.03
C HIS A 77 5.90 -5.32 0.50
N SER A 78 5.78 -5.86 1.72
CA SER A 78 4.49 -6.23 2.30
C SER A 78 3.53 -5.04 2.34
N TYR A 79 4.01 -3.87 2.75
CA TYR A 79 3.23 -2.63 2.70
C TYR A 79 2.79 -2.26 1.28
N LEU A 80 3.72 -2.27 0.31
CA LEU A 80 3.41 -1.97 -1.09
C LEU A 80 2.30 -2.89 -1.63
N TYR A 81 2.40 -4.18 -1.34
CA TYR A 81 1.41 -5.16 -1.80
C TYR A 81 0.06 -4.97 -1.13
N ALA A 82 0.02 -4.70 0.18
CA ALA A 82 -1.21 -4.46 0.91
C ALA A 82 -1.94 -3.20 0.40
N VAL A 83 -1.23 -2.09 0.16
CA VAL A 83 -1.86 -0.88 -0.38
C VAL A 83 -2.35 -1.07 -1.83
N ASP A 84 -1.60 -1.80 -2.69
CA ASP A 84 -2.07 -2.14 -4.04
C ASP A 84 -3.29 -3.09 -4.02
N ALA A 85 -3.32 -4.05 -3.09
CA ALA A 85 -4.46 -4.95 -2.89
C ALA A 85 -5.71 -4.17 -2.47
N PHE A 86 -5.60 -3.27 -1.49
CA PHE A 86 -6.68 -2.39 -1.06
C PHE A 86 -7.28 -1.62 -2.24
N GLY A 87 -6.42 -0.99 -3.05
CA GLY A 87 -6.85 -0.24 -4.23
C GLY A 87 -7.60 -1.08 -5.26
N LYS A 88 -7.19 -2.34 -5.46
CA LYS A 88 -7.90 -3.28 -6.34
C LYS A 88 -9.24 -3.72 -5.77
N MET A 89 -9.31 -3.99 -4.46
CA MET A 89 -10.59 -4.33 -3.81
C MET A 89 -11.57 -3.16 -3.90
N LEU A 90 -11.06 -1.93 -3.79
CA LEU A 90 -11.86 -0.72 -3.98
C LEU A 90 -12.32 -0.56 -5.44
N ASP A 91 -11.46 -0.87 -6.42
CA ASP A 91 -11.85 -0.92 -7.84
C ASP A 91 -12.96 -1.95 -8.10
N VAL A 92 -12.88 -3.13 -7.48
CA VAL A 92 -13.91 -4.19 -7.58
C VAL A 92 -15.21 -3.74 -6.90
N LEU A 93 -15.14 -3.13 -5.71
CA LEU A 93 -16.32 -2.59 -5.03
C LEU A 93 -17.06 -1.58 -5.91
N CYS A 94 -16.36 -0.71 -6.64
CA CYS A 94 -16.99 0.22 -7.57
C CYS A 94 -17.67 -0.42 -8.80
N GLN A 95 -17.50 -1.73 -9.01
CA GLN A 95 -18.16 -2.49 -10.08
C GLN A 95 -19.45 -3.16 -9.64
N GLU A 96 -19.73 -3.25 -8.33
CA GLU A 96 -21.00 -3.78 -7.84
C GLU A 96 -22.17 -2.86 -8.22
N ASP A 97 -23.36 -3.45 -8.36
CA ASP A 97 -24.59 -2.73 -8.61
C ASP A 97 -24.94 -1.80 -7.44
N HIS A 98 -25.72 -0.75 -7.69
CA HIS A 98 -26.24 0.18 -6.68
C HIS A 98 -25.18 0.93 -5.82
N ILE A 99 -23.91 0.90 -6.21
CA ILE A 99 -22.85 1.64 -5.52
C ILE A 99 -23.02 3.15 -5.67
N SER A 100 -22.98 3.86 -4.54
CA SER A 100 -23.16 5.31 -4.48
C SER A 100 -21.99 6.08 -5.10
N GLU A 101 -22.29 7.30 -5.57
CA GLU A 101 -21.28 8.19 -6.14
C GLU A 101 -20.19 8.58 -5.11
N GLN A 102 -20.54 8.57 -3.82
CA GLN A 102 -19.58 8.81 -2.75
C GLN A 102 -18.47 7.75 -2.73
N VAL A 103 -18.79 6.46 -2.91
CA VAL A 103 -17.77 5.39 -2.98
C VAL A 103 -16.87 5.57 -4.20
N ARG A 104 -17.44 5.97 -5.35
CA ARG A 104 -16.67 6.28 -6.56
C ARG A 104 -15.71 7.46 -6.36
N THR A 105 -16.18 8.50 -5.65
CA THR A 105 -15.35 9.66 -5.27
C THR A 105 -14.19 9.25 -4.37
N GLU A 106 -14.40 8.38 -3.38
CA GLU A 106 -13.33 7.89 -2.50
C GLU A 106 -12.31 7.02 -3.27
N ARG A 107 -12.77 6.23 -4.23
CA ARG A 107 -11.90 5.48 -5.15
C ARG A 107 -11.01 6.41 -5.98
N GLU A 108 -11.55 7.52 -6.49
CA GLU A 108 -10.74 8.53 -7.20
C GLU A 108 -9.72 9.21 -6.27
N ARG A 109 -10.12 9.56 -5.03
CA ARG A 109 -9.20 10.11 -4.02
C ARG A 109 -8.05 9.16 -3.72
N PHE A 110 -8.33 7.86 -3.62
CA PHE A 110 -7.29 6.84 -3.46
C PHE A 110 -6.30 6.86 -4.64
N HIS A 111 -6.79 6.80 -5.88
CA HIS A 111 -5.92 6.81 -7.07
C HIS A 111 -5.12 8.10 -7.23
N GLN A 112 -5.69 9.25 -6.83
CA GLN A 112 -4.98 10.52 -6.80
C GLN A 112 -3.88 10.56 -5.73
N ALA A 113 -4.10 9.93 -4.58
CA ALA A 113 -3.09 9.81 -3.53
C ALA A 113 -1.95 8.83 -3.92
N PHE A 114 -2.24 7.85 -4.78
CA PHE A 114 -1.33 6.76 -5.13
C PHE A 114 -1.19 6.55 -6.66
N PRO A 115 -0.83 7.58 -7.45
CA PRO A 115 -0.97 7.57 -8.91
C PRO A 115 -0.14 6.51 -9.64
N ASN A 116 1.03 6.14 -9.09
CA ASN A 116 1.95 5.17 -9.71
C ASN A 116 1.94 3.78 -9.02
N LEU A 117 1.07 3.57 -8.03
CA LEU A 117 1.12 2.38 -7.17
C LEU A 117 1.07 1.07 -7.96
N ARG A 118 0.15 0.99 -8.93
CA ARG A 118 0.01 -0.20 -9.78
C ARG A 118 1.27 -0.49 -10.58
N ASP A 119 1.93 0.54 -11.10
CA ASP A 119 3.10 0.39 -11.96
C ASP A 119 4.36 0.07 -11.15
N ILE A 120 4.48 0.63 -9.94
CA ILE A 120 5.47 0.25 -8.93
C ILE A 120 5.30 -1.22 -8.58
N ARG A 121 4.08 -1.67 -8.21
CA ARG A 121 3.80 -3.06 -7.86
C ARG A 121 4.06 -4.02 -9.03
N ASN A 122 3.65 -3.67 -10.25
CA ASN A 122 3.94 -4.47 -11.44
C ASN A 122 5.44 -4.66 -11.64
N SER A 123 6.25 -3.64 -11.35
CA SER A 123 7.71 -3.73 -11.46
C SER A 123 8.29 -4.60 -10.35
N ALA A 124 7.73 -4.57 -9.15
CA ALA A 124 8.10 -5.46 -8.05
C ALA A 124 7.79 -6.94 -8.34
N LEU A 125 6.65 -7.23 -9.01
CA LEU A 125 6.26 -8.61 -9.35
C LEU A 125 7.00 -9.20 -10.54
N HIS A 126 7.49 -8.36 -11.46
CA HIS A 126 8.19 -8.77 -12.69
C HIS A 126 9.68 -8.39 -12.62
N VAL A 127 10.28 -8.58 -11.44
CA VAL A 127 11.65 -8.15 -11.17
C VAL A 127 12.67 -8.85 -12.06
N GLU A 128 12.39 -10.07 -12.51
CA GLU A 128 13.22 -10.87 -13.42
C GLU A 128 13.32 -10.27 -14.82
N ASP A 129 12.23 -9.73 -15.35
CA ASP A 129 12.23 -9.00 -16.62
C ASP A 129 12.91 -7.64 -16.43
N ARG A 130 12.64 -6.95 -15.32
CA ARG A 130 13.30 -5.68 -15.00
C ARG A 130 14.80 -5.83 -14.83
N ALA A 131 15.28 -6.91 -14.23
CA ALA A 131 16.71 -7.20 -14.06
C ALA A 131 17.45 -7.35 -15.40
N ARG A 132 16.72 -7.71 -16.46
CA ARG A 132 17.21 -7.79 -17.84
C ARG A 132 17.10 -6.48 -18.61
N GLY A 133 16.59 -5.42 -17.97
CA GLY A 133 16.27 -4.16 -18.63
C GLY A 133 15.07 -4.24 -19.57
N LEU A 134 14.10 -5.11 -19.27
CA LEU A 134 12.92 -5.33 -20.10
C LEU A 134 11.62 -4.89 -19.42
N ASP A 135 10.69 -4.37 -20.22
CA ASP A 135 9.31 -4.12 -19.83
C ASP A 135 8.49 -5.44 -19.80
N ARG A 136 7.21 -5.37 -19.40
CA ARG A 136 6.31 -6.54 -19.36
C ARG A 136 6.06 -7.16 -20.76
N LYS A 137 6.31 -6.40 -21.83
CA LYS A 137 6.19 -6.85 -23.22
C LYS A 137 7.54 -7.28 -23.80
N ARG A 138 8.57 -7.45 -22.95
CA ARG A 138 9.95 -7.82 -23.31
C ARG A 138 10.64 -6.79 -24.22
N LYS A 139 10.25 -5.52 -24.14
CA LYS A 139 10.93 -4.42 -24.84
C LYS A 139 12.00 -3.81 -23.94
N PRO A 140 13.15 -3.37 -24.50
CA PRO A 140 14.17 -2.65 -23.74
C PRO A 140 13.59 -1.41 -23.03
N ILE A 141 13.99 -1.21 -21.79
CA ILE A 141 13.70 -0.01 -21.01
C ILE A 141 14.91 0.93 -21.13
N GLU A 142 14.64 2.19 -21.44
CA GLU A 142 15.63 3.28 -21.39
C GLU A 142 15.50 4.00 -20.05
N PRO A 143 16.41 3.80 -19.07
CA PRO A 143 16.25 4.37 -17.74
C PRO A 143 16.46 5.87 -17.76
N LYS A 144 15.47 6.60 -17.25
CA LYS A 144 15.47 8.07 -17.16
C LYS A 144 16.36 8.55 -16.00
N PRO A 145 16.75 9.83 -15.98
CA PRO A 145 17.51 10.43 -14.88
C PRO A 145 16.88 10.22 -13.50
N ILE A 146 17.73 9.98 -12.51
CA ILE A 146 17.35 9.88 -11.09
C ILE A 146 18.38 10.67 -10.28
N SER A 147 17.94 11.64 -9.49
CA SER A 147 18.78 12.31 -8.49
C SER A 147 17.98 12.40 -7.20
N ASN A 148 18.32 11.53 -6.23
CA ASN A 148 17.69 11.46 -4.91
C ASN A 148 18.73 11.06 -3.84
N ARG A 149 18.29 10.81 -2.60
CA ARG A 149 19.21 10.50 -1.49
C ARG A 149 19.90 9.13 -1.61
N MET A 150 19.39 8.25 -2.47
CA MET A 150 19.90 6.90 -2.66
C MET A 150 20.76 6.79 -3.92
N ILE A 151 20.40 7.49 -5.01
CA ILE A 151 21.00 7.36 -6.35
C ILE A 151 21.21 8.75 -6.95
N GLU A 152 22.42 8.98 -7.49
CA GLU A 152 22.78 10.14 -8.31
C GLU A 152 23.16 9.68 -9.72
N ALA A 153 22.22 9.75 -10.65
CA ALA A 153 22.33 9.35 -12.04
C ALA A 153 21.60 10.38 -12.95
N PRO A 154 22.12 11.62 -13.06
CA PRO A 154 21.47 12.70 -13.79
C PRO A 154 21.40 12.47 -15.31
N SER A 155 22.21 11.55 -15.83
CA SER A 155 22.18 11.13 -17.25
C SER A 155 21.34 9.87 -17.50
N GLY A 156 20.66 9.35 -16.47
CA GLY A 156 19.92 8.09 -16.55
C GLY A 156 20.82 6.85 -16.54
N GLY A 157 20.32 5.75 -17.09
CA GLY A 157 21.08 4.49 -17.23
C GLY A 157 21.07 3.55 -16.02
N VAL A 158 20.37 3.90 -14.93
CA VAL A 158 20.25 3.05 -13.73
C VAL A 158 18.87 2.41 -13.65
N LEU A 159 18.85 1.07 -13.51
CA LEU A 159 17.65 0.31 -13.19
C LEU A 159 17.56 0.05 -11.69
N VAL A 160 16.43 0.40 -11.10
CA VAL A 160 16.15 0.18 -9.68
C VAL A 160 15.14 -0.95 -9.53
N LEU A 161 15.58 -2.07 -8.97
CA LEU A 161 14.81 -3.33 -8.89
C LEU A 161 14.17 -3.55 -7.52
N SER A 162 14.61 -2.78 -6.51
CA SER A 162 14.02 -2.66 -5.17
C SER A 162 14.86 -1.63 -4.40
N GLY A 163 14.51 -0.36 -4.55
CA GLY A 163 15.22 0.74 -3.90
C GLY A 163 14.52 1.16 -2.62
N LEU A 164 15.20 1.06 -1.47
CA LEU A 164 14.70 1.61 -0.22
C LEU A 164 15.36 2.96 0.06
N ASN A 165 14.67 4.03 -0.31
CA ASN A 165 15.08 5.41 -0.13
C ASN A 165 14.48 5.98 1.16
N VAL A 166 15.19 5.84 2.28
CA VAL A 166 14.78 6.21 3.64
C VAL A 166 13.54 5.44 4.11
N ASN A 167 12.34 5.91 3.77
CA ASN A 167 11.06 5.28 4.09
C ASN A 167 10.20 5.07 2.84
N ARG A 168 10.84 5.02 1.68
CA ARG A 168 10.18 4.91 0.38
C ARG A 168 10.70 3.70 -0.35
N ILE A 169 9.78 2.87 -0.84
CA ILE A 169 10.14 1.77 -1.72
C ILE A 169 9.86 2.15 -3.16
N GLY A 170 10.86 1.99 -4.03
CA GLY A 170 10.80 2.45 -5.40
C GLY A 170 11.45 1.53 -6.42
N TYR A 171 11.01 1.70 -7.66
CA TYR A 171 11.36 0.86 -8.81
C TYR A 171 11.46 1.71 -10.08
N THR A 172 12.21 1.20 -11.05
CA THR A 172 12.10 1.66 -12.43
C THR A 172 10.84 1.09 -13.08
N LEU A 173 9.99 1.98 -13.58
CA LEU A 173 8.75 1.67 -14.26
C LEU A 173 8.99 1.23 -15.71
N ALA A 174 7.93 0.76 -16.37
CA ALA A 174 8.01 0.29 -17.76
C ALA A 174 8.40 1.40 -18.75
N ASP A 175 8.14 2.67 -18.43
CA ASP A 175 8.53 3.82 -19.25
C ASP A 175 9.95 4.33 -18.94
N GLY A 176 10.70 3.62 -18.08
CA GLY A 176 12.04 3.98 -17.65
C GLY A 176 12.11 5.05 -16.55
N SER A 177 10.99 5.65 -16.15
CA SER A 177 10.97 6.57 -15.01
C SER A 177 11.15 5.82 -13.68
N TYR A 178 11.64 6.52 -12.67
CA TYR A 178 11.66 6.01 -11.30
C TYR A 178 10.45 6.53 -10.53
N ALA A 179 9.76 5.63 -9.84
CA ALA A 179 8.67 6.00 -8.93
C ALA A 179 8.80 5.24 -7.62
N GLU A 180 8.29 5.84 -6.56
CA GLU A 180 8.35 5.30 -5.21
C GLU A 180 7.09 5.64 -4.41
N ILE A 181 6.75 4.79 -3.44
CA ILE A 181 5.70 5.02 -2.47
C ILE A 181 6.32 5.15 -1.07
N ALA A 182 5.83 6.12 -0.31
CA ALA A 182 6.24 6.29 1.08
C ALA A 182 5.47 5.36 2.01
N LEU A 183 6.22 4.66 2.85
CA LEU A 183 5.74 4.02 4.07
C LEU A 183 5.68 5.10 5.14
N SER A 184 4.47 5.54 5.48
CA SER A 184 4.29 6.60 6.47
C SER A 184 2.91 6.55 7.08
N TYR A 185 2.80 7.01 8.32
CA TYR A 185 1.52 7.15 9.00
C TYR A 185 0.53 8.00 8.21
N LYS A 186 1.00 9.03 7.50
CA LYS A 186 0.16 9.86 6.64
C LYS A 186 -0.49 9.04 5.52
N ASN A 187 0.29 8.23 4.80
CA ASN A 187 -0.25 7.42 3.71
C ASN A 187 -1.20 6.34 4.22
N THR A 188 -0.87 5.67 5.31
CA THR A 188 -1.77 4.66 5.91
C THR A 188 -3.04 5.30 6.46
N ALA A 189 -2.96 6.50 7.04
CA ALA A 189 -4.14 7.29 7.43
C ALA A 189 -5.00 7.65 6.22
N THR A 190 -4.40 7.97 5.06
CA THR A 190 -5.17 8.17 3.83
C THR A 190 -5.96 6.92 3.44
N VAL A 191 -5.35 5.73 3.51
CA VAL A 191 -6.05 4.45 3.24
C VAL A 191 -7.18 4.23 4.23
N ALA A 192 -6.92 4.43 5.52
CA ALA A 192 -7.92 4.29 6.59
C ALA A 192 -9.11 5.26 6.41
N ASN A 193 -8.83 6.53 6.09
CA ASN A 193 -9.86 7.54 5.88
C ASN A 193 -10.71 7.24 4.63
N VAL A 194 -10.09 6.80 3.54
CA VAL A 194 -10.82 6.31 2.36
C VAL A 194 -11.75 5.17 2.76
N PHE A 195 -11.25 4.19 3.52
CA PHE A 195 -12.08 3.06 3.94
C PHE A 195 -13.24 3.49 4.86
N GLN A 196 -12.97 4.35 5.82
CA GLN A 196 -13.99 4.89 6.73
C GLN A 196 -15.09 5.64 5.95
N ASN A 197 -14.71 6.46 4.97
CA ASN A 197 -15.66 7.19 4.13
C ASN A 197 -16.47 6.25 3.22
N VAL A 198 -15.86 5.15 2.77
CA VAL A 198 -16.57 4.08 2.05
C VAL A 198 -17.62 3.45 2.95
N LEU A 199 -17.27 3.03 4.17
CA LEU A 199 -18.23 2.43 5.12
C LEU A 199 -19.39 3.38 5.45
N ASN A 200 -19.08 4.66 5.67
CA ASN A 200 -20.07 5.71 5.96
C ASN A 200 -21.03 6.00 4.80
N ALA A 201 -20.72 5.54 3.58
CA ALA A 201 -21.58 5.72 2.41
C ALA A 201 -22.71 4.69 2.30
N PHE A 202 -22.75 3.69 3.19
CA PHE A 202 -23.76 2.64 3.22
C PHE A 202 -24.71 2.82 4.41
N GLN A 203 -25.89 2.22 4.31
CA GLN A 203 -26.83 2.12 5.42
C GLN A 203 -26.57 0.84 6.21
N TRP A 204 -26.64 0.96 7.54
CA TRP A 204 -26.28 -0.10 8.46
C TRP A 204 -27.35 -0.32 9.54
N GLU A 205 -27.41 -1.56 10.03
CA GLU A 205 -28.26 -2.01 11.11
C GLU A 205 -27.44 -2.68 12.23
N GLY A 206 -27.98 -2.62 13.45
CA GLY A 206 -27.33 -3.18 14.64
C GLY A 206 -26.30 -2.24 15.28
N PRO A 207 -25.57 -2.72 16.31
CA PRO A 207 -24.59 -1.90 17.02
C PRO A 207 -23.36 -1.60 16.17
N GLU A 208 -22.72 -0.47 16.46
CA GLU A 208 -21.43 -0.10 15.88
C GLU A 208 -20.36 -1.16 16.21
N ARG A 209 -19.44 -1.38 15.26
CA ARG A 209 -18.30 -2.29 15.42
C ARG A 209 -17.00 -1.53 15.21
N HIS A 210 -16.12 -1.56 16.20
CA HIS A 210 -14.80 -0.93 16.14
C HIS A 210 -13.74 -1.95 15.77
N VAL A 211 -12.80 -1.61 14.88
CA VAL A 211 -11.64 -2.43 14.54
C VAL A 211 -10.35 -1.59 14.50
N PRO A 212 -9.17 -2.15 14.83
CA PRO A 212 -8.97 -3.48 15.41
C PRO A 212 -9.40 -3.49 16.89
N HIS A 213 -10.45 -4.24 17.21
CA HIS A 213 -10.90 -4.37 18.59
C HIS A 213 -9.85 -5.17 19.36
N ARG A 214 -9.33 -4.62 20.46
CA ARG A 214 -8.88 -5.46 21.56
C ARG A 214 -10.12 -5.83 22.37
N PRO A 215 -10.39 -7.13 22.60
CA PRO A 215 -11.41 -7.53 23.57
C PRO A 215 -11.13 -6.97 24.97
#